data_AF-A0A9Q7BBL3-F1
#
_entry.id   AF-A0A9Q7BBL3-F1
#
_cell.length_a   1.000
_cell.length_b   1.000
_cell.length_c   1.000
_cell.angle_alpha   90.00
_cell.angle_beta   90.00
_cell.angle_gamma   90.00
#
_symmetry.space_group_name_H-M   'P 1'
#
loop_
_entity.id
_entity.type
_entity.pdbx_description
1 polymer ?
#
loop_
_entity_poly.entity_id
_entity_poly.type
_entity_poly.pdbx_seq_one_letter_code
_entity_poly.pdbx_strand_id
1 'polypeptide(L)'
;MIPKVDCRLGGELGLSKCYRDKLAFEIINDAHDLLGALTSRLITFKYGGHERFVDLASRYALADAKRIEFSRQLEGLNGSAVEAARQTEELNHFVKIFVDPWLTNFEEPRDNEG
;
A
#
# COMPACT_ATOMS: atom_id res chain seq x y z
N MET A 1 -9.43 -3.80 29.33
CA MET A 1 -8.07 -3.21 29.39
C MET A 1 -7.87 -2.46 28.08
N ILE A 2 -7.65 -1.15 28.10
CA ILE A 2 -7.44 -0.39 26.86
C ILE A 2 -6.04 -0.78 26.34
N PRO A 3 -5.88 -1.25 25.09
CA PRO A 3 -4.56 -1.50 24.53
C PRO A 3 -3.75 -0.20 24.59
N LYS A 4 -2.57 -0.27 25.20
CA LYS A 4 -1.71 0.90 25.38
C LYS A 4 -1.14 1.26 24.01
N VAL A 5 -1.62 2.37 23.43
CA VAL A 5 -1.13 2.89 22.16
C VAL A 5 0.35 3.26 22.32
N ASP A 6 1.20 2.81 21.41
CA ASP A 6 2.61 3.18 21.41
C ASP A 6 2.77 4.60 20.85
N CYS A 7 3.13 5.54 21.73
CA CYS A 7 3.31 6.95 21.41
C CYS A 7 4.78 7.35 21.27
N ARG A 8 5.70 6.39 21.15
CA ARG A 8 7.11 6.70 20.87
C ARG A 8 7.24 7.30 19.47
N LEU A 9 8.14 8.26 19.32
CA LEU A 9 8.52 8.81 18.03
C LEU A 9 9.39 7.81 17.26
N GLY A 10 9.34 7.82 15.94
CA GLY A 10 10.18 6.97 15.10
C GLY A 10 11.67 7.15 15.37
N GLY A 11 12.11 8.35 15.76
CA GLY A 11 13.49 8.61 16.19
C GLY A 11 13.88 7.82 17.45
N GLU A 12 12.97 7.64 18.39
CA GLU A 12 13.17 6.82 19.60
C GLU A 12 13.18 5.32 19.28
N LEU A 13 12.63 4.94 18.13
CA LEU A 13 12.63 3.57 17.60
C LEU A 13 13.83 3.29 16.66
N GLY A 14 14.72 4.26 16.45
CA GLY A 14 15.86 4.12 15.53
C GLY A 14 15.47 4.14 14.05
N LEU A 15 14.28 4.62 13.71
CA LEU A 15 13.80 4.69 12.32
C LEU A 15 14.47 5.82 11.52
N SER A 16 14.40 5.66 10.20
CA SER A 16 14.98 6.59 9.23
C SER A 16 14.35 8.00 9.32
N LYS A 17 14.98 8.97 8.63
CA LYS A 17 14.60 10.39 8.72
C LYS A 17 13.14 10.66 8.34
N CYS A 18 12.54 9.88 7.44
CA CYS A 18 11.14 10.08 7.01
C CYS A 18 10.10 9.67 8.06
N TYR A 19 10.47 8.83 9.03
CA TYR A 19 9.60 8.42 10.14
C TYR A 19 10.00 9.04 11.47
N ARG A 20 11.12 9.76 11.53
CA ARG A 20 11.73 10.25 12.77
C ARG A 20 10.74 10.99 13.68
N ASP A 21 9.94 11.86 13.10
CA ASP A 21 9.04 12.76 13.83
C ASP A 21 7.59 12.23 13.88
N LYS A 22 7.34 11.00 13.39
CA LYS A 22 6.02 10.35 13.43
C LYS A 22 5.88 9.47 14.66
N LEU A 23 4.67 9.38 15.20
CA LEU A 23 4.37 8.48 16.30
C LEU A 23 4.27 7.03 15.81
N ALA A 24 4.64 6.07 16.65
CA ALA A 24 4.66 4.65 16.30
C ALA A 24 3.30 4.15 15.77
N PHE A 25 2.19 4.55 16.40
CA PHE A 25 0.86 4.19 15.92
C PHE A 25 0.51 4.83 14.57
N GLU A 26 1.00 6.04 14.28
CA GLU A 26 0.78 6.71 12.99
C GLU A 26 1.50 5.96 11.87
N ILE A 27 2.74 5.50 12.12
CA ILE A 27 3.50 4.70 11.17
C ILE A 27 2.75 3.40 10.80
N ILE A 28 2.12 2.76 11.79
CA ILE A 28 1.32 1.56 11.57
C ILE A 28 0.06 1.89 10.75
N ASN A 29 -0.64 2.96 11.10
CA ASN A 29 -1.84 3.40 10.37
C ASN A 29 -1.51 3.77 8.92
N ASP A 30 -0.42 4.50 8.69
CA ASP A 30 0.05 4.86 7.34
C ASP A 30 0.29 3.63 6.47
N ALA A 31 0.81 2.54 7.06
CA ALA A 31 1.03 1.28 6.36
C ALA A 31 -0.30 0.63 5.93
N HIS A 32 -1.31 0.64 6.81
CA HIS A 32 -2.66 0.17 6.51
C HIS A 32 -3.34 1.03 5.44
N ASP A 33 -3.22 2.35 5.53
CA ASP A 33 -3.80 3.29 4.58
C ASP A 33 -3.20 3.09 3.18
N LEU A 34 -1.89 2.88 3.08
CA LEU A 34 -1.21 2.59 1.83
C LEU A 34 -1.70 1.29 1.20
N LEU A 35 -1.87 0.22 2.00
CA LEU A 35 -2.43 -1.04 1.50
C LEU A 35 -3.89 -0.87 1.07
N GLY A 36 -4.67 -0.06 1.80
CA GLY A 36 -6.03 0.31 1.45
C GLY A 36 -6.10 1.01 0.09
N ALA A 37 -5.20 1.97 -0.15
CA ALA A 37 -5.09 2.68 -1.42
C ALA A 37 -4.75 1.72 -2.58
N LEU A 38 -3.78 0.82 -2.41
CA LEU A 38 -3.48 -0.21 -3.42
C LEU A 38 -4.69 -1.10 -3.70
N THR A 39 -5.38 -1.55 -2.63
CA THR A 39 -6.56 -2.41 -2.76
C THR A 39 -7.66 -1.72 -3.56
N SER A 40 -7.94 -0.46 -3.26
CA SER A 40 -8.95 0.34 -3.97
C SER A 40 -8.61 0.52 -5.45
N ARG A 41 -7.34 0.80 -5.75
CA ARG A 41 -6.83 0.92 -7.14
C ARG A 41 -6.99 -0.38 -7.93
N LEU A 42 -6.65 -1.53 -7.33
CA LEU A 42 -6.81 -2.84 -7.97
C LEU A 42 -8.29 -3.19 -8.20
N ILE A 43 -9.17 -2.90 -7.25
CA ILE A 43 -10.62 -3.07 -7.42
C ILE A 43 -11.13 -2.20 -8.56
N THR A 44 -10.75 -0.93 -8.59
CA THR A 44 -11.14 0.02 -9.64
C THR A 44 -10.69 -0.48 -11.01
N PHE A 45 -9.46 -0.98 -11.12
CA PHE A 45 -8.96 -1.58 -12.35
C PHE A 45 -9.79 -2.80 -12.78
N LYS A 46 -10.07 -3.72 -11.86
CA LYS A 46 -10.82 -4.95 -12.14
C LYS A 46 -12.25 -4.69 -12.64
N TYR A 47 -12.89 -3.64 -12.14
CA TYR A 47 -14.31 -3.36 -12.42
C TYR A 47 -14.55 -2.13 -13.33
N GLY A 48 -13.51 -1.34 -13.65
CA GLY A 48 -13.64 -0.08 -14.40
C GLY A 48 -13.61 -0.21 -15.94
N GLY A 49 -13.23 -1.37 -16.50
CA GLY A 49 -13.27 -1.61 -17.94
C GLY A 49 -12.85 -3.01 -18.36
N HIS A 50 -13.79 -3.79 -18.91
CA HIS A 50 -13.62 -5.23 -19.16
C HIS A 50 -12.52 -5.57 -20.18
N GLU A 51 -12.41 -4.82 -21.28
CA GLU A 51 -11.45 -5.09 -22.36
C GLU A 51 -10.01 -4.94 -21.89
N ARG A 52 -9.69 -3.85 -21.18
CA ARG A 52 -8.35 -3.59 -20.63
C ARG A 52 -7.97 -4.56 -19.51
N PHE A 53 -8.96 -5.11 -18.81
CA PHE A 53 -8.70 -6.13 -17.79
C PHE A 53 -8.14 -7.41 -18.39
N VAL A 54 -8.67 -7.86 -19.54
CA VAL A 54 -8.21 -9.10 -20.20
C VAL A 54 -6.73 -8.99 -20.57
N ASP A 55 -6.31 -7.86 -21.14
CA ASP A 55 -4.93 -7.63 -21.58
C ASP A 55 -3.92 -7.58 -20.42
N LEU A 56 -4.38 -7.22 -19.22
CA LEU A 56 -3.53 -7.02 -18.04
C LEU A 56 -3.86 -8.02 -16.91
N ALA A 57 -4.66 -9.04 -17.18
CA ALA A 57 -5.15 -9.99 -16.17
C ALA A 57 -4.01 -10.67 -15.41
N SER A 58 -2.92 -11.03 -16.10
CA SER A 58 -1.74 -11.63 -15.46
C SER A 58 -0.99 -10.65 -14.55
N ARG A 59 -0.89 -9.36 -14.92
CA ARG A 59 -0.28 -8.32 -14.08
C ARG A 59 -1.15 -8.04 -12.87
N TYR A 60 -2.46 -7.95 -13.07
CA TYR A 60 -3.44 -7.84 -11.98
C TYR A 60 -3.31 -9.01 -10.99
N ALA A 61 -3.26 -10.25 -11.47
CA ALA A 61 -3.19 -11.42 -10.60
C ALA A 61 -1.92 -11.41 -9.73
N LEU A 62 -0.78 -11.01 -10.30
CA LEU A 62 0.47 -10.83 -9.55
C LEU A 62 0.35 -9.70 -8.51
N ALA A 63 -0.27 -8.58 -8.88
CA ALA A 63 -0.48 -7.47 -7.97
C ALA A 63 -1.41 -7.81 -6.80
N ASP A 64 -2.51 -8.52 -7.07
CA ASP A 64 -3.45 -8.95 -6.03
C ASP A 64 -2.82 -10.00 -5.11
N ALA A 65 -2.02 -10.93 -5.64
CA ALA A 65 -1.28 -11.88 -4.82
C ALA A 65 -0.31 -11.18 -3.86
N LYS A 66 0.43 -10.17 -4.34
CA LYS A 66 1.33 -9.36 -3.50
C LYS A 66 0.56 -8.51 -2.48
N ARG A 67 -0.58 -7.92 -2.88
CA ARG A 67 -1.48 -7.21 -1.95
C ARG A 67 -1.96 -8.13 -0.81
N ILE A 68 -2.32 -9.40 -1.11
CA ILE A 68 -2.70 -10.39 -0.09
C ILE A 68 -1.52 -10.66 0.86
N GLU A 69 -0.31 -10.80 0.33
CA GLU A 69 0.90 -11.02 1.13
C GLU A 69 1.13 -9.86 2.10
N PHE A 70 1.10 -8.62 1.61
CA PHE A 70 1.24 -7.42 2.46
C PHE A 70 0.11 -7.33 3.52
N SER A 71 -1.14 -7.67 3.17
CA SER A 71 -2.25 -7.70 4.13
C SER A 71 -1.97 -8.62 5.31
N ARG A 72 -1.50 -9.84 5.03
CA ARG A 72 -1.17 -10.83 6.08
C ARG A 72 0.01 -10.38 6.94
N GLN A 73 1.01 -9.75 6.31
CA GLN A 73 2.17 -9.21 7.02
C GLN A 73 1.78 -8.05 7.94
N LEU A 74 0.85 -7.18 7.51
CA LEU A 74 0.32 -6.08 8.34
C LEU A 74 -0.52 -6.60 9.51
N GLU A 75 -1.40 -7.58 9.29
CA GLU A 75 -2.17 -8.25 10.35
C GLU A 75 -1.25 -8.88 11.41
N GLY A 76 -0.08 -9.39 10.99
CA GLY A 76 0.92 -10.00 11.86
C GLY A 76 1.86 -9.03 12.58
N LEU A 77 1.72 -7.71 12.41
CA LEU A 77 2.66 -6.72 12.98
C LEU A 77 2.68 -6.70 14.51
N ASN A 78 1.59 -7.10 15.17
CA ASN A 78 1.43 -7.04 16.63
C ASN A 78 1.81 -5.68 17.25
N GLY A 79 1.53 -4.58 16.54
CA GLY A 79 1.86 -3.22 16.99
C GLY A 79 3.31 -2.78 16.77
N SER A 80 4.11 -3.51 15.97
CA SER A 80 5.49 -3.14 15.66
C SER A 80 5.56 -2.05 14.59
N ALA A 81 5.83 -0.81 15.00
CA ALA A 81 6.05 0.31 14.08
C ALA A 81 7.33 0.15 13.24
N VAL A 82 8.32 -0.60 13.73
CA VAL A 82 9.55 -0.87 12.97
C VAL A 82 9.27 -1.77 11.77
N GLU A 83 8.53 -2.86 12.00
CA GLU A 83 8.12 -3.74 10.90
C GLU A 83 7.13 -3.04 9.96
N ALA A 84 6.24 -2.19 10.49
CA ALA A 84 5.33 -1.39 9.66
C ALA A 84 6.09 -0.43 8.72
N ALA A 85 7.13 0.24 9.22
CA ALA A 85 7.98 1.10 8.39
C ALA A 85 8.67 0.32 7.27
N ARG A 86 9.24 -0.86 7.58
CA ARG A 86 9.86 -1.74 6.58
C ARG A 86 8.86 -2.20 5.52
N GLN A 87 7.68 -2.67 5.94
CA GLN A 87 6.62 -3.08 5.03
C GLN A 87 6.11 -1.92 4.17
N THR A 88 6.05 -0.70 4.72
CA THR A 88 5.68 0.50 3.98
C THR A 88 6.67 0.82 2.88
N GLU A 89 7.98 0.68 3.14
CA GLU A 89 9.02 0.86 2.13
C GLU A 89 8.93 -0.20 1.02
N GLU A 90 8.74 -1.47 1.38
CA GLU A 90 8.58 -2.57 0.43
C GLU A 90 7.32 -2.41 -0.42
N LEU A 91 6.20 -2.04 0.19
CA LEU A 91 4.93 -1.79 -0.49
C LEU A 91 5.05 -0.59 -1.44
N ASN A 92 5.63 0.53 -1.00
CA ASN A 92 5.86 1.69 -1.87
C ASN A 92 6.76 1.35 -3.06
N HIS A 93 7.83 0.59 -2.82
CA HIS A 93 8.72 0.15 -3.90
C HIS A 93 7.98 -0.75 -4.89
N PHE A 94 7.20 -1.70 -4.39
CA PHE A 94 6.37 -2.57 -5.22
C PHE A 94 5.35 -1.78 -6.05
N VAL A 95 4.63 -0.84 -5.45
CA VAL A 95 3.67 0.01 -6.15
C VAL A 95 4.37 0.80 -7.26
N LYS A 96 5.45 1.49 -6.93
CA LYS A 96 6.16 2.37 -7.87
C LYS A 96 6.78 1.62 -9.05
N ILE A 97 7.39 0.46 -8.80
CA ILE A 97 8.16 -0.28 -9.82
C ILE A 97 7.28 -1.23 -10.60
N PHE A 98 6.30 -1.86 -9.95
CA PHE A 98 5.47 -2.88 -10.57
C PHE A 98 4.09 -2.36 -10.93
N VAL A 99 3.36 -1.70 -10.03
CA VAL A 99 1.93 -1.36 -10.22
C VAL A 99 1.73 -0.13 -11.10
N ASP A 100 2.37 0.99 -10.75
CA ASP A 100 2.18 2.27 -11.43
C ASP A 100 2.40 2.22 -12.96
N PRO A 101 3.44 1.54 -13.49
CA PRO A 101 3.72 1.56 -14.93
C PRO A 101 2.59 1.06 -15.83
N TRP A 102 1.68 0.22 -15.33
CA TRP A 102 0.54 -0.27 -16.10
C TRP A 102 -0.80 0.22 -15.58
N LEU A 103 -0.87 0.74 -14.34
CA LEU A 103 -2.11 1.28 -13.78
C LEU A 103 -2.29 2.78 -14.05
N THR A 104 -1.21 3.57 -14.15
CA THR A 104 -1.32 5.01 -14.46
C THR A 104 -1.92 5.24 -15.87
N ASN A 105 -1.61 4.37 -16.83
CA ASN A 105 -2.22 4.38 -18.17
C ASN A 105 -3.73 4.06 -18.16
N PHE A 106 -4.25 3.54 -17.06
CA PHE A 106 -5.68 3.28 -16.86
C PHE A 106 -6.39 4.48 -16.21
N GLU A 107 -5.67 5.27 -15.41
CA GLU A 107 -6.19 6.41 -14.64
C GLU A 107 -6.20 7.73 -15.45
N GLU A 108 -5.60 7.79 -16.64
CA GLU A 108 -5.71 8.94 -17.53
C GLU A 108 -7.16 9.16 -18.00
N PRO A 109 -7.69 10.40 -17.93
CA PRO A 109 -9.05 10.68 -18.38
C PRO A 109 -9.15 10.38 -19.87
N ARG A 110 -10.27 9.78 -20.27
CA ARG A 110 -10.72 9.86 -21.66
C ARG A 110 -10.81 11.35 -21.99
N ASP A 111 -9.91 11.85 -22.82
CA ASP A 111 -10.19 13.10 -23.54
C ASP A 111 -11.58 12.93 -24.17
N ASN A 112 -12.43 13.93 -23.93
CA ASN A 112 -13.77 14.00 -24.47
C ASN A 112 -13.70 13.83 -25.99
N GLU A 113 -14.05 12.63 -26.49
CA GLU A 113 -14.53 12.49 -27.86
C GLU A 113 -15.94 13.09 -27.87
N GLY A 114 -16.01 14.35 -28.31
CA GLY A 114 -17.24 15.08 -28.59
C GLY A 114 -17.90 14.68 -29.90
#